data_AF-A0A916ZNB8-F1
#
_entry.id   AF-A0A916ZNB8-F1
#
_cell.length_a   1.000
_cell.length_b   1.000
_cell.length_c   1.000
_cell.angle_alpha   90.00
_cell.angle_beta   90.00
_cell.angle_gamma   90.00
#
_symmetry.space_group_name_H-M   'P 1'
#
loop_
_entity.id
_entity.type
_entity.pdbx_description
1 polymer ?
#
loop_
_entity_poly.entity_id
_entity_poly.type
_entity_poly.pdbx_seq_one_letter_code
_entity_poly.pdbx_strand_id
1 'polypeptide(L)' 'MDVTGARHLLSAWIDAFGASLERRDVDDATARFGDECDWRDLVASTWNLRTFEGREAIRSLLAKTSTGSRMSVI' A
#
# COMPACT_ATOMS: atom_id res chain seq x y z
N MET A 1 7.84 6.34 23.59
CA MET A 1 7.72 7.16 22.37
C MET A 1 6.53 8.06 22.57
N ASP A 2 6.69 9.39 22.51
CA ASP A 2 5.55 10.30 22.63
C ASP A 2 4.74 10.35 21.32
N VAL A 3 3.52 10.90 21.38
CA VAL A 3 2.59 10.97 20.24
C VAL A 3 3.13 11.80 19.07
N THR A 4 3.98 12.79 19.34
CA THR A 4 4.60 13.65 18.33
C THR A 4 5.69 12.89 17.58
N GLY A 5 6.50 12.12 18.28
CA GLY A 5 7.50 11.22 17.68
C GLY A 5 6.87 10.15 16.80
N ALA A 6 5.80 9.49 17.26
CA ALA A 6 5.08 8.50 16.46
C ALA A 6 4.49 9.11 15.18
N ARG A 7 3.94 10.34 15.27
CA ARG A 7 3.39 11.05 14.11
C ARG A 7 4.44 11.41 13.07
N HIS A 8 5.61 11.90 13.50
CA HIS A 8 6.70 12.20 12.56
C HIS A 8 7.23 10.95 11.85
N LEU A 9 7.35 9.83 12.56
CA LEU A 9 7.74 8.55 11.96
C LEU A 9 6.72 8.08 10.91
N LEU A 10 5.43 8.18 11.24
CA LEU A 10 4.37 7.82 10.30
C LEU A 10 4.37 8.73 9.07
N SER A 11 4.49 10.04 9.24
CA SER A 11 4.57 10.98 8.12
C SER A 11 5.74 10.66 7.19
N ALA A 12 6.94 10.45 7.76
CA ALA A 12 8.12 10.09 6.96
C ALA A 12 7.92 8.75 6.21
N TRP A 13 7.28 7.77 6.84
CA TRP A 13 6.97 6.49 6.21
C TRP A 13 5.97 6.66 5.05
N ILE A 14 4.89 7.43 5.25
CA ILE A 14 3.86 7.70 4.23
C ILE A 14 4.47 8.44 3.04
N ASP A 15 5.29 9.46 3.28
CA ASP A 15 5.93 10.24 2.22
C ASP A 15 6.85 9.36 1.37
N ALA A 16 7.68 8.53 2.04
CA ALA A 16 8.58 7.61 1.34
C ALA A 16 7.83 6.52 0.56
N PHE A 17 6.72 6.01 1.09
CA PHE A 17 5.87 5.04 0.40
C PHE A 17 5.21 5.67 -0.82
N GLY A 18 4.60 6.86 -0.67
CA GLY A 18 4.00 7.62 -1.76
C GLY A 18 4.99 7.90 -2.90
N ALA A 19 6.19 8.36 -2.57
CA ALA A 19 7.24 8.59 -3.57
C ALA A 19 7.62 7.31 -4.34
N SER A 20 7.57 6.14 -3.70
CA SER A 20 7.84 4.85 -4.36
C SER A 20 6.74 4.50 -5.36
N LEU A 21 5.47 4.73 -4.96
CA LEU A 21 4.31 4.52 -5.84
C LEU A 21 4.32 5.46 -7.05
N GLU A 22 4.66 6.73 -6.88
CA GLU A 22 4.78 7.71 -7.97
C GLU A 22 5.82 7.29 -9.02
N ARG A 23 6.96 6.76 -8.56
CA ARG A 23 8.00 6.19 -9.42
C ARG A 23 7.65 4.82 -9.99
N ARG A 24 6.52 4.23 -9.59
CA ARG A 24 6.10 2.85 -9.90
C ARG A 24 7.12 1.80 -9.45
N ASP A 25 7.87 2.11 -8.39
CA ASP A 25 8.87 1.23 -7.82
C ASP A 25 8.21 0.31 -6.79
N VAL A 26 7.65 -0.79 -7.29
CA VAL A 26 6.90 -1.76 -6.48
C VAL A 26 7.81 -2.43 -5.45
N ASP A 27 9.07 -2.68 -5.78
CA ASP A 27 10.01 -3.34 -4.87
C ASP A 27 10.38 -2.42 -3.70
N ASP A 28 10.69 -1.15 -3.97
CA ASP A 28 10.94 -0.14 -2.95
C ASP A 28 9.69 0.08 -2.07
N ALA A 29 8.50 0.19 -2.68
CA ALA A 29 7.24 0.34 -1.97
C ALA A 29 6.97 -0.84 -1.02
N THR A 30 7.19 -2.07 -1.47
CA THR A 30 6.89 -3.28 -0.68
C THR A 30 7.94 -3.55 0.41
N ALA A 31 9.19 -3.14 0.19
CA ALA A 31 10.28 -3.28 1.17
C ALA A 31 10.04 -2.48 2.47
N ARG A 32 9.14 -1.49 2.45
CA ARG A 32 8.78 -0.65 3.61
C ARG A 32 7.82 -1.31 4.59
N PHE A 33 7.19 -2.42 4.20
CA PHE A 33 6.34 -3.21 5.09
C PHE A 33 7.18 -4.14 5.97
N GLY A 34 6.64 -4.46 7.15
CA GLY A 34 7.22 -5.47 8.02
C GLY A 34 7.18 -6.88 7.41
N ASP A 35 7.90 -7.81 8.03
CA ASP A 35 7.93 -9.24 7.66
C ASP A 35 6.53 -9.85 7.72
N GLU A 36 5.79 -9.53 8.79
CA GLU A 36 4.39 -9.86 8.99
C GLU A 36 3.56 -8.60 8.73
N CYS A 37 2.84 -8.55 7.61
CA CYS A 37 2.01 -7.42 7.23
C CYS A 37 0.82 -7.85 6.38
N ASP A 38 -0.27 -7.12 6.49
CA ASP A 38 -1.45 -7.30 5.64
C ASP A 38 -1.83 -5.97 4.99
N TRP A 39 -2.26 -6.04 3.72
CA TRP A 39 -2.95 -4.93 3.07
C TRP A 39 -4.44 -5.22 2.97
N ARG A 40 -5.25 -4.25 3.38
CA ARG A 40 -6.71 -4.28 3.29
C ARG A 40 -7.16 -3.31 2.20
N ASP A 41 -7.60 -3.86 1.08
CA ASP A 41 -8.18 -3.10 -0.02
C ASP A 41 -9.69 -3.01 0.18
N LEU A 42 -10.22 -1.80 0.27
CA LEU A 42 -11.64 -1.54 0.48
C LEU A 42 -12.23 -0.81 -0.73
N VAL A 43 -13.18 -1.46 -1.41
CA VAL A 43 -13.98 -0.81 -2.45
C VAL A 43 -15.12 -0.04 -1.80
N ALA A 44 -14.95 1.27 -1.68
CA ALA A 44 -15.83 2.15 -0.91
C ALA A 44 -17.29 2.19 -1.38
N SER A 45 -17.65 1.74 -2.60
CA SER A 45 -19.04 1.72 -3.07
C SER A 45 -19.75 0.40 -2.80
N THR A 46 -19.00 -0.71 -2.72
CA THR A 46 -19.56 -2.06 -2.55
C THR A 46 -19.25 -2.67 -1.19
N TRP A 47 -18.47 -1.96 -0.35
CA TRP A 47 -17.94 -2.47 0.92
C TRP A 47 -17.21 -3.80 0.78
N ASN A 48 -16.63 -4.07 -0.39
CA ASN A 48 -15.85 -5.28 -0.61
C ASN A 48 -14.46 -5.07 0.02
N LEU A 49 -14.15 -5.87 1.03
CA LEU A 49 -12.87 -5.87 1.73
C LEU A 49 -12.06 -7.08 1.29
N ARG A 50 -10.93 -6.82 0.62
CA ARG A 50 -9.97 -7.85 0.22
C ARG A 50 -8.71 -7.75 1.07
N THR A 51 -8.16 -8.90 1.42
CA THR A 51 -6.95 -9.01 2.26
C THR A 51 -5.84 -9.59 1.42
N PHE A 52 -4.66 -8.98 1.52
CA PHE A 52 -3.44 -9.45 0.91
C PHE A 52 -2.43 -9.66 2.02
N GLU A 53 -2.19 -10.91 2.35
CA GLU A 53 -1.37 -11.33 3.48
C GLU A 53 0.08 -11.49 3.02
N GLY A 54 0.98 -10.75 3.67
CA GLY A 54 2.40 -10.75 3.41
C GLY A 54 2.84 -9.89 2.22
N ARG A 55 4.15 -9.56 2.23
CA ARG A 55 4.79 -8.68 1.23
C ARG A 55 4.61 -9.16 -0.20
N GLU A 56 4.69 -10.46 -0.48
CA GLU A 56 4.52 -11.00 -1.84
C GLU A 56 3.12 -10.78 -2.41
N ALA A 57 2.08 -10.90 -1.57
CA ALA A 57 0.70 -10.64 -1.99
C ALA A 57 0.49 -9.14 -2.28
N ILE A 58 1.07 -8.27 -1.46
CA ILE A 58 1.04 -6.81 -1.64
C ILE A 58 1.82 -6.40 -2.89
N ARG A 59 3.01 -6.96 -3.12
CA ARG A 59 3.81 -6.75 -4.33
C ARG A 59 3.01 -7.08 -5.58
N SER A 60 2.36 -8.24 -5.58
CA SER A 60 1.51 -8.71 -6.69
C SER A 60 0.32 -7.80 -6.93
N LEU A 61 -0.28 -7.25 -5.87
CA LEU A 61 -1.35 -6.24 -5.97
C LEU A 61 -0.83 -4.95 -6.64
N LEU A 62 0.25 -4.37 -6.11
CA LEU A 62 0.81 -3.10 -6.60
C LEU A 62 1.30 -3.20 -8.05
N ALA A 63 1.89 -4.34 -8.43
CA ALA A 63 2.27 -4.60 -9.81
C ALA A 63 1.06 -4.58 -10.76
N LYS A 64 -0.08 -5.14 -10.34
CA LYS A 64 -1.32 -5.16 -11.14
C LYS A 64 -2.00 -3.79 -11.23
N THR A 65 -1.99 -2.99 -10.17
CA THR A 65 -2.69 -1.69 -10.12
C THR A 65 -1.95 -0.56 -10.83
N SER A 66 -0.62 -0.66 -10.99
CA SER A 66 0.22 0.33 -11.68
C SER A 66 -0.12 0.52 -13.18
N THR A 67 -0.88 -0.41 -13.77
CA THR A 67 -1.45 -0.28 -15.12
C THR A 67 -2.82 0.33 -14.99
N GLY A 68 -2.89 1.68 -15.08
CA GLY A 68 -4.09 2.51 -15.13
C GLY A 68 -5.39 1.74 -14.91
N SER A 69 -5.73 1.52 -13.64
CA SER A 69 -6.94 0.79 -13.26
C SER A 69 -8.15 1.60 -13.70
N ARG A 70 -8.60 1.39 -14.94
CA ARG A 70 -9.96 1.73 -15.35
C ARG A 70 -10.85 0.89 -14.46
N MET A 71 -11.56 1.53 -13.54
CA MET A 71 -12.71 0.89 -12.90
C MET A 71 -13.62 0.38 -14.02
N SER A 72 -13.62 -0.93 -14.24
CA SER A 72 -14.65 -1.58 -15.03
C SER A 72 -15.84 -1.75 -14.10
N VAL A 73 -16.73 -0.76 -14.12
CA VAL A 73 -18.09 -0.95 -13.60
C VAL A 73 -18.83 -1.73 -14.67
N ILE A 74 -19.42 -2.85 -14.27
CA ILE A 74 -20.31 -3.68 -15.11
C ILE A 74 -21.50 -2.84 -15.56
#